data_AF-A0A535KJS1-F1
#
_entry.id   AF-A0A535KJS1-F1
#
_cell.length_a   1.000
_cell.length_b   1.000
_cell.length_c   1.000
_cell.angle_alpha   90.00
_cell.angle_beta   90.00
_cell.angle_gamma   90.00
#
_symmetry.space_group_name_H-M   'P 1'
#
loop_
_entity.id
_entity.type
_entity.pdbx_description
1 polymer ?
#
loop_
_entity_poly.entity_id
_entity_poly.type
_entity_poly.pdbx_seq_one_letter_code
_entity_poly.pdbx_strand_id
1 'polypeptide(L)'
;MSPRSPARPSRRCRSPLAHPNEVLPPGALNDGPPVTPRPSATVLLLRDGDPWELLLVRRPGGADFAPGAYVFPGGTVHEDDREFSDELRAAAVRELFEEAGILLARGARDAECAQVRKLVEGGASFGRALSELDLTPSFDELVMFARWVTPAQLRRRFDARFYLARMPEGQTVRPQPGEVTDWLWIAPSRALSSPEITLVYATRVVLESVAEARDAATLFARAAELREIPIVEPRIVQTARGWEIVRD
;
A
#
# COMPACT_ATOMS: atom_id res chain seq x y z
N MET A 1 -45.99 0.26 42.67
CA MET A 1 -45.33 -0.89 42.02
C MET A 1 -45.10 -0.52 40.56
N SER A 2 -43.87 -0.15 40.19
CA SER A 2 -43.49 0.12 38.79
C SER A 2 -42.63 -1.04 38.28
N PRO A 3 -42.90 -1.63 37.10
CA PRO A 3 -42.12 -2.75 36.60
C PRO A 3 -40.77 -2.26 36.06
N ARG A 4 -39.69 -2.91 36.48
CA ARG A 4 -38.33 -2.68 35.98
C ARG A 4 -38.20 -3.23 34.55
N SER A 5 -37.70 -2.40 33.64
CA SER A 5 -37.34 -2.80 32.27
C SER A 5 -36.17 -3.80 32.28
N PRO A 6 -36.17 -4.86 31.44
CA PRO A 6 -35.06 -5.80 31.37
C PRO A 6 -33.88 -5.18 30.60
N ALA A 7 -32.68 -5.35 31.15
CA ALA A 7 -31.42 -4.92 30.54
C ALA A 7 -31.17 -5.63 29.20
N ARG A 8 -30.77 -4.88 28.18
CA ARG A 8 -30.32 -5.43 26.89
C ARG A 8 -29.01 -6.23 27.09
N PRO A 9 -28.87 -7.42 26.50
CA PRO A 9 -27.62 -8.17 26.58
C PRO A 9 -26.51 -7.40 25.86
N SER A 10 -25.37 -7.26 26.54
CA SER A 10 -24.16 -6.69 25.96
C SER A 10 -23.74 -7.51 24.75
N ARG A 11 -23.54 -6.84 23.61
CA ARG A 11 -22.92 -7.43 22.43
C ARG A 11 -21.52 -7.87 22.83
N ARG A 12 -21.34 -9.16 23.13
CA ARG A 12 -20.01 -9.76 23.13
C ARG A 12 -19.44 -9.55 21.73
N CYS A 13 -18.41 -8.71 21.63
CA CYS A 13 -17.55 -8.64 20.46
C CYS A 13 -17.05 -10.07 20.21
N ARG A 14 -17.61 -10.74 19.20
CA ARG A 14 -16.98 -11.94 18.68
C ARG A 14 -15.71 -11.43 18.01
N SER A 15 -14.56 -11.78 18.57
CA SER A 15 -13.28 -11.58 17.90
C SER A 15 -13.42 -12.14 16.48
N PRO A 16 -13.13 -11.37 15.42
CA PRO A 16 -13.04 -11.94 14.10
C PRO A 16 -11.96 -13.03 14.16
N LEU A 17 -12.25 -14.18 13.54
CA LEU A 17 -11.27 -15.24 13.39
C LEU A 17 -10.09 -14.66 12.62
N ALA A 18 -8.92 -14.55 13.27
CA ALA A 18 -7.71 -14.03 12.63
C ALA A 18 -7.41 -14.80 11.32
N HIS A 19 -7.14 -14.06 10.25
CA HIS A 19 -6.83 -14.63 8.94
C HIS A 19 -5.39 -15.20 8.94
N PRO A 20 -5.10 -16.26 8.16
CA PRO A 20 -3.80 -16.95 8.20
C PRO A 20 -2.58 -16.06 7.92
N ASN A 21 -2.75 -14.91 7.27
CA ASN A 21 -1.67 -13.95 7.01
C ASN A 21 -1.45 -12.92 8.14
N GLU A 22 -2.21 -13.01 9.23
CA GLU A 22 -2.07 -12.17 10.41
C GLU A 22 -1.12 -12.80 11.45
N VAL A 23 -0.80 -14.09 11.26
CA VAL A 23 0.20 -14.81 12.04
C VAL A 23 1.60 -14.49 11.49
N LEU A 24 2.50 -14.05 12.36
CA LEU A 24 3.87 -13.71 12.00
C LEU A 24 4.69 -14.96 11.66
N PRO A 25 5.61 -14.90 10.66
CA PRO A 25 6.48 -16.02 10.36
C PRO A 25 7.50 -16.27 11.50
N PRO A 26 8.04 -17.49 11.61
CA PRO A 26 9.13 -17.79 12.54
C PRO A 26 10.29 -16.80 12.38
N GLY A 27 10.81 -16.29 13.50
CA GLY A 27 11.92 -15.34 13.51
C GLY A 27 11.53 -13.88 13.21
N ALA A 28 10.25 -13.56 13.02
CA ALA A 28 9.80 -12.18 12.80
C ALA A 28 10.05 -11.26 14.00
N LEU A 29 10.07 -11.81 15.22
CA LEU A 29 10.27 -11.06 16.45
C LEU A 29 11.74 -10.71 16.67
N ASN A 30 11.96 -9.49 17.15
CA ASN A 30 13.25 -8.97 17.54
C ASN A 30 13.47 -9.15 19.04
N ASP A 31 14.47 -9.94 19.42
CA ASP A 31 14.86 -10.15 20.82
C ASP A 31 15.84 -9.08 21.34
N GLY A 32 16.27 -8.14 20.47
CA GLY A 32 17.20 -7.05 20.79
C GLY A 32 16.51 -5.67 20.90
N PRO A 33 17.29 -4.57 20.98
CA PRO A 33 16.72 -3.23 20.99
C PRO A 33 15.91 -2.96 19.71
N PRO A 34 14.84 -2.13 19.76
CA PRO A 34 14.00 -1.85 18.60
C PRO A 34 14.82 -1.34 17.40
N VAL A 35 14.62 -1.95 16.24
CA VAL A 35 15.25 -1.53 14.98
C VAL A 35 14.59 -0.23 14.48
N THR A 36 15.35 0.73 13.97
CA THR A 36 14.79 1.93 13.35
C THR A 36 13.96 1.55 12.12
N PRO A 37 12.71 2.00 11.99
CA PRO A 37 11.89 1.68 10.83
C PRO A 37 12.46 2.33 9.57
N ARG A 38 12.51 1.56 8.46
CA ARG A 38 12.93 2.10 7.17
C ARG A 38 11.81 2.93 6.55
N PRO A 39 12.09 4.12 5.99
CA PRO A 39 11.08 4.88 5.27
C PRO A 39 10.63 4.10 4.02
N SER A 40 9.33 4.09 3.78
CA SER A 40 8.73 3.46 2.60
C SER A 40 7.51 4.23 2.11
N ALA A 41 7.16 4.02 0.85
CA ALA A 41 6.00 4.63 0.23
C ALA A 41 5.15 3.58 -0.50
N THR A 42 3.84 3.78 -0.48
CA THR A 42 2.86 2.87 -1.05
C THR A 42 1.79 3.68 -1.77
N VAL A 43 1.40 3.25 -2.96
CA VAL A 43 0.42 3.96 -3.79
C VAL A 43 -0.86 3.16 -3.92
N LEU A 44 -1.97 3.73 -3.48
CA LEU A 44 -3.30 3.33 -3.90
C LEU A 44 -3.56 4.03 -5.23
N LEU A 45 -3.38 3.31 -6.33
CA LEU A 45 -3.71 3.80 -7.66
C LEU A 45 -5.19 3.52 -7.95
N LEU A 46 -5.98 4.56 -8.15
CA LEU A 46 -7.43 4.49 -8.34
C LEU A 46 -7.81 4.79 -9.79
N ARG A 47 -8.84 4.11 -10.27
CA ARG A 47 -9.58 4.51 -11.47
C ARG A 47 -11.05 4.71 -11.13
N ASP A 48 -11.63 5.75 -11.73
CA ASP A 48 -13.06 6.04 -11.57
C ASP A 48 -13.92 4.96 -12.27
N GLY A 49 -15.17 4.82 -11.82
CA GLY A 49 -16.11 3.82 -12.29
C GLY A 49 -17.23 3.61 -11.27
N ASP A 50 -18.22 2.78 -11.62
CA ASP A 50 -19.21 2.27 -10.68
C ASP A 50 -19.31 0.73 -10.80
N PRO A 51 -18.70 -0.04 -9.88
CA PRO A 51 -17.90 0.45 -8.76
C PRO A 51 -16.57 1.06 -9.21
N TRP A 52 -16.02 1.96 -8.40
CA TRP A 52 -14.63 2.42 -8.57
C TRP A 52 -13.67 1.31 -8.15
N GLU A 53 -12.45 1.37 -8.68
CA GLU A 53 -11.47 0.30 -8.50
C GLU A 53 -10.10 0.85 -8.15
N LEU A 54 -9.30 0.00 -7.50
CA LEU A 54 -7.90 0.25 -7.22
C LEU A 54 -7.04 -0.88 -7.76
N LEU A 55 -5.76 -0.58 -8.01
CA LEU A 55 -4.79 -1.56 -8.45
C LEU A 55 -4.21 -2.31 -7.25
N LEU A 56 -4.23 -3.64 -7.31
CA LEU A 56 -3.42 -4.51 -6.47
C LEU A 56 -2.46 -5.32 -7.33
N VAL A 57 -1.25 -5.52 -6.83
CA VAL A 57 -0.22 -6.37 -7.44
C VAL A 57 0.06 -7.57 -6.55
N ARG A 58 0.43 -8.69 -7.17
CA ARG A 58 0.72 -9.95 -6.48
C ARG A 58 2.21 -10.14 -6.35
N ARG A 59 2.68 -10.16 -5.10
CA ARG A 59 4.10 -10.33 -4.77
C ARG A 59 4.65 -11.66 -5.27
N PRO A 60 5.89 -11.71 -5.75
CA PRO A 60 6.56 -12.96 -6.13
C PRO A 60 6.57 -13.99 -4.99
N GLY A 61 6.53 -15.27 -5.35
CA GLY A 61 6.50 -16.39 -4.40
C GLY A 61 7.74 -16.50 -3.50
N GLY A 62 8.86 -15.88 -3.87
CA GLY A 62 10.11 -15.85 -3.10
C GLY A 62 10.20 -14.75 -2.05
N ALA A 63 9.14 -13.95 -1.86
CA ALA A 63 9.17 -12.86 -0.91
C ALA A 63 9.23 -13.36 0.55
N ASP A 64 10.13 -12.78 1.35
CA ASP A 64 10.40 -13.19 2.74
C ASP A 64 9.19 -13.12 3.70
N PHE A 65 8.12 -12.44 3.31
CA PHE A 65 6.90 -12.28 4.11
C PHE A 65 5.69 -12.39 3.19
N ALA A 66 4.68 -13.19 3.54
CA ALA A 66 3.42 -13.35 2.79
C ALA A 66 3.59 -13.46 1.25
N PRO A 67 4.35 -14.45 0.75
CA PRO A 67 4.52 -14.67 -0.68
C PRO A 67 3.17 -14.94 -1.37
N GLY A 68 3.01 -14.43 -2.59
CA GLY A 68 1.78 -14.59 -3.37
C GLY A 68 0.57 -13.80 -2.85
N ALA A 69 0.74 -12.95 -1.84
CA ALA A 69 -0.29 -12.03 -1.38
C ALA A 69 -0.42 -10.82 -2.32
N TYR A 70 -1.64 -10.31 -2.41
CA TYR A 70 -1.96 -9.06 -3.07
C TYR A 70 -1.69 -7.87 -2.15
N VAL A 71 -0.99 -6.88 -2.68
CA VAL A 71 -0.62 -5.64 -2.00
C VAL A 71 -0.82 -4.45 -2.93
N PHE A 72 -0.82 -3.25 -2.36
CA PHE A 72 -0.67 -2.03 -3.14
C PHE A 72 0.78 -1.90 -3.62
N PRO A 73 1.02 -1.30 -4.80
CA PRO A 73 2.39 -1.04 -5.25
C PRO A 73 3.18 -0.20 -4.25
N GLY A 74 4.44 -0.56 -4.00
CA GLY A 74 5.29 0.24 -3.12
C GLY A 74 6.47 -0.49 -2.48
N GLY A 75 7.40 0.30 -1.96
CA GLY A 75 8.65 -0.21 -1.40
C GLY A 75 9.43 0.85 -0.61
N THR A 76 10.67 0.51 -0.27
CA THR A 76 11.52 1.36 0.56
C THR A 76 12.17 2.48 -0.25
N VAL A 77 12.46 3.59 0.43
CA VAL A 77 13.29 4.65 -0.16
C VAL A 77 14.69 4.11 -0.44
N HIS A 78 15.17 4.32 -1.67
CA HIS A 78 16.51 3.99 -2.14
C HIS A 78 17.40 5.24 -2.21
N GLU A 79 18.70 5.06 -2.48
CA GLU A 79 19.65 6.18 -2.57
C GLU A 79 19.28 7.14 -3.71
N ASP A 80 18.93 6.61 -4.88
CA ASP A 80 18.51 7.39 -6.05
C ASP A 80 17.25 8.24 -5.79
N ASP A 81 16.38 7.82 -4.86
CA ASP A 81 15.18 8.59 -4.50
C ASP A 81 15.55 9.90 -3.77
N ARG A 82 16.74 9.95 -3.17
CA ARG A 82 17.24 11.13 -2.42
C ARG A 82 17.79 12.23 -3.31
N GLU A 83 17.94 11.97 -4.61
CA GLU A 83 18.25 13.00 -5.59
C GLU A 83 17.09 13.99 -5.76
N PHE A 84 15.87 13.58 -5.38
CA PHE A 84 14.68 14.41 -5.40
C PHE A 84 14.48 15.15 -4.08
N SER A 85 13.80 16.29 -4.14
CA SER A 85 13.46 17.09 -2.95
C SER A 85 12.50 16.39 -1.98
N ASP A 86 11.77 15.37 -2.45
CA ASP A 86 10.87 14.54 -1.64
C ASP A 86 11.15 13.05 -1.94
N GLU A 87 12.04 12.45 -1.15
CA GLU A 87 12.46 11.05 -1.31
C GLU A 87 11.31 10.04 -1.17
N LEU A 88 10.28 10.37 -0.39
CA LEU A 88 9.15 9.47 -0.18
C LEU A 88 8.22 9.46 -1.40
N ARG A 89 7.96 10.62 -1.98
CA ARG A 89 7.19 10.70 -3.23
C ARG A 89 7.98 10.16 -4.41
N ALA A 90 9.29 10.38 -4.46
CA ALA A 90 10.15 9.75 -5.46
C ALA A 90 10.06 8.22 -5.40
N ALA A 91 10.21 7.64 -4.21
CA ALA A 91 10.05 6.20 -4.00
C ALA A 91 8.65 5.72 -4.43
N ALA A 92 7.59 6.47 -4.11
CA ALA A 92 6.22 6.12 -4.50
C ALA A 92 6.05 6.03 -6.04
N VAL A 93 6.59 7.01 -6.78
CA VAL A 93 6.53 7.03 -8.25
C VAL A 93 7.39 5.94 -8.86
N ARG A 94 8.62 5.74 -8.35
CA ARG A 94 9.54 4.70 -8.83
C ARG A 94 8.94 3.30 -8.65
N GLU A 95 8.51 2.97 -7.45
CA GLU A 95 7.94 1.64 -7.13
C GLU A 95 6.66 1.36 -7.94
N LEU A 96 5.81 2.37 -8.12
CA LEU A 96 4.63 2.22 -8.98
C LEU A 96 5.03 1.95 -10.45
N PHE A 97 6.10 2.58 -10.92
CA PHE A 97 6.62 2.33 -12.26
C PHE A 97 7.26 0.95 -12.40
N GLU A 98 7.99 0.48 -11.39
CA GLU A 98 8.61 -0.85 -11.35
C GLU A 98 7.55 -1.96 -11.31
N GLU A 99 6.63 -1.88 -10.35
CA GLU A 99 5.67 -2.95 -10.10
C GLU A 99 4.42 -2.91 -11.00
N ALA A 100 4.09 -1.76 -11.59
CA ALA A 100 2.90 -1.62 -12.44
C ALA A 100 3.17 -1.03 -13.82
N GLY A 101 4.37 -0.50 -14.10
CA GLY A 101 4.65 0.21 -15.34
C GLY A 101 3.92 1.54 -15.49
N ILE A 102 3.31 2.05 -14.42
CA ILE A 102 2.58 3.32 -14.42
C ILE A 102 3.50 4.43 -13.94
N LEU A 103 3.65 5.47 -14.76
CA LEU A 103 4.52 6.59 -14.49
C LEU A 103 3.70 7.85 -14.16
N LEU A 104 3.79 8.30 -12.90
CA LEU A 104 3.25 9.59 -12.48
C LEU A 104 4.22 10.72 -12.85
N ALA A 105 4.20 11.11 -14.13
CA ALA A 105 4.95 12.25 -14.66
C ALA A 105 4.07 13.05 -15.63
N ARG A 106 4.31 14.36 -15.70
CA ARG A 106 3.50 15.30 -16.49
C ARG A 106 3.47 14.90 -17.97
N GLY A 107 2.26 14.63 -18.46
CA GLY A 107 2.02 14.32 -19.88
C GLY A 107 2.54 12.96 -20.35
N ALA A 108 3.12 12.14 -19.46
CA ALA A 108 3.64 10.83 -19.83
C ALA A 108 2.51 9.86 -20.22
N ARG A 109 2.70 9.17 -21.33
CA ARG A 109 1.83 8.09 -21.83
C ARG A 109 2.64 6.79 -21.96
N ASP A 110 2.01 5.75 -22.49
CA ASP A 110 2.67 4.45 -22.72
C ASP A 110 3.99 4.55 -23.51
N ALA A 111 4.12 5.52 -24.43
CA ALA A 111 5.35 5.73 -25.20
C ALA A 111 6.52 6.19 -24.31
N GLU A 112 6.30 7.20 -23.47
CA GLU A 112 7.31 7.69 -22.53
C GLU A 112 7.64 6.64 -21.47
N CYS A 113 6.63 5.90 -20.98
CA CYS A 113 6.84 4.78 -20.07
C CYS A 113 7.78 3.72 -20.67
N ALA A 114 7.62 3.40 -21.96
CA ALA A 114 8.50 2.47 -22.67
C ALA A 114 9.92 3.02 -22.85
N GLN A 115 10.08 4.32 -23.08
CA GLN A 115 11.39 4.96 -23.17
C GLN A 115 12.12 4.97 -21.83
N VAL A 116 11.43 5.34 -20.74
CA VAL A 116 11.99 5.27 -19.38
C VAL A 116 12.44 3.84 -19.06
N ARG A 117 11.60 2.85 -19.35
CA ARG A 117 11.94 1.44 -19.13
C ARG A 117 13.22 1.05 -19.88
N LYS A 118 13.32 1.42 -21.16
CA LYS A 118 14.51 1.14 -21.98
C LYS A 118 15.78 1.76 -21.40
N LEU A 119 15.71 2.98 -20.86
CA LEU A 119 16.87 3.64 -20.23
C LEU A 119 17.27 2.95 -18.93
N VAL A 120 16.30 2.58 -18.09
CA VAL A 120 16.54 1.86 -16.83
C VAL A 120 17.11 0.46 -17.09
N GLU A 121 16.56 -0.29 -18.05
CA GLU A 121 17.12 -1.57 -18.52
C GLU A 121 18.53 -1.42 -19.12
N GLY A 122 18.83 -0.24 -19.67
CA GLY A 122 20.16 0.15 -20.14
C GLY A 122 21.13 0.58 -19.05
N GLY A 123 20.71 0.56 -17.78
CA GLY A 123 21.53 0.88 -16.60
C GLY A 123 21.47 2.33 -16.14
N ALA A 124 20.56 3.16 -16.66
CA ALA A 124 20.29 4.48 -16.09
C ALA A 124 19.55 4.35 -14.74
N SER A 125 19.84 5.22 -13.78
CA SER A 125 18.95 5.39 -12.62
C SER A 125 17.58 5.91 -13.07
N PHE A 126 16.56 5.69 -12.25
CA PHE A 126 15.21 6.17 -12.55
C PHE A 126 15.18 7.70 -12.74
N GLY A 127 15.81 8.45 -11.83
CA GLY A 127 15.89 9.91 -11.94
C GLY A 127 16.65 10.40 -13.18
N ARG A 128 17.73 9.71 -13.55
CA ARG A 128 18.45 9.98 -14.79
C ARG A 128 17.58 9.74 -16.01
N ALA A 129 16.84 8.63 -16.06
CA ALA A 129 15.94 8.32 -17.17
C ALA A 129 14.85 9.38 -17.35
N LEU A 130 14.29 9.90 -16.25
CA LEU A 130 13.34 11.01 -16.32
C LEU A 130 13.98 12.29 -16.83
N SER A 131 15.17 12.64 -16.34
CA SER A 131 15.92 13.83 -16.76
C SER A 131 16.29 13.79 -18.25
N GLU A 132 16.78 12.64 -18.75
CA GLU A 132 17.13 12.48 -20.17
C GLU A 132 15.93 12.62 -21.11
N LEU A 133 14.72 12.34 -20.63
CA LEU A 133 13.47 12.44 -21.38
C LEU A 133 12.68 13.74 -21.08
N ASP A 134 13.23 14.66 -20.30
CA ASP A 134 12.58 15.90 -19.84
C ASP A 134 11.21 15.65 -19.17
N LEU A 135 11.11 14.55 -18.41
CA LEU A 135 9.89 14.16 -17.70
C LEU A 135 9.92 14.68 -16.26
N THR A 136 8.92 15.49 -15.91
CA THR A 136 8.74 16.00 -14.54
C THR A 136 7.82 15.09 -13.74
N PRO A 137 8.25 14.52 -12.60
CA PRO A 137 7.37 13.75 -11.70
C PRO A 137 6.19 14.57 -11.18
N SER A 138 5.00 13.97 -11.14
CA SER A 138 3.77 14.58 -10.63
C SER A 138 3.62 14.39 -9.11
N PHE A 139 4.61 14.82 -8.32
CA PHE A 139 4.60 14.62 -6.86
C PHE A 139 3.39 15.24 -6.13
N ASP A 140 2.87 16.35 -6.64
CA ASP A 140 1.69 17.02 -6.11
C ASP A 140 0.37 16.26 -6.39
N GLU A 141 0.35 15.29 -7.30
CA GLU A 141 -0.79 14.40 -7.53
C GLU A 141 -0.85 13.25 -6.50
N LEU A 142 0.23 13.03 -5.74
CA LEU A 142 0.26 12.08 -4.62
C LEU A 142 -0.33 12.71 -3.35
N VAL A 143 -1.57 12.33 -3.04
CA VAL A 143 -2.29 12.81 -1.86
C VAL A 143 -2.06 11.87 -0.69
N MET A 144 -1.42 12.35 0.37
CA MET A 144 -1.13 11.54 1.55
C MET A 144 -2.42 11.11 2.25
N PHE A 145 -2.56 9.81 2.51
CA PHE A 145 -3.76 9.20 3.05
C PHE A 145 -3.58 8.65 4.46
N ALA A 146 -2.45 7.97 4.70
CA ALA A 146 -2.15 7.36 5.98
C ALA A 146 -0.64 7.22 6.18
N ARG A 147 -0.23 7.11 7.44
CA ARG A 147 1.14 6.73 7.82
C ARG A 147 1.09 5.52 8.74
N TRP A 148 1.90 4.51 8.47
CA TRP A 148 1.90 3.26 9.21
C TRP A 148 3.31 2.95 9.69
N VAL A 149 3.47 2.78 11.00
CA VAL A 149 4.74 2.36 11.58
C VAL A 149 4.60 0.92 12.04
N THR A 150 5.47 0.06 11.51
CA THR A 150 5.50 -1.35 11.90
C THR A 150 5.86 -1.49 13.40
N PRO A 151 5.20 -2.40 14.15
CA PRO A 151 5.44 -2.57 15.59
C PRO A 151 6.92 -2.72 15.96
N ALA A 152 7.30 -2.14 17.11
CA ALA A 152 8.68 -2.09 17.60
C ALA A 152 9.33 -3.48 17.83
N GLN A 153 8.50 -4.48 18.08
CA GLN A 153 8.90 -5.86 18.37
C GLN A 153 9.27 -6.65 17.10
N LEU A 154 9.03 -6.12 15.90
CA LEU A 154 9.39 -6.82 14.67
C LEU A 154 10.83 -6.50 14.25
N ARG A 155 11.53 -7.51 13.71
CA ARG A 155 12.89 -7.33 13.16
C ARG A 155 12.90 -6.43 11.93
N ARG A 156 11.91 -6.61 11.05
CA ARG A 156 11.72 -5.78 9.86
C ARG A 156 10.67 -4.74 10.16
N ARG A 157 11.08 -3.47 10.15
CA ARG A 157 10.20 -2.34 10.42
C ARG A 157 10.21 -1.35 9.28
N PHE A 158 9.03 -0.84 8.99
CA PHE A 158 8.80 0.18 7.98
C PHE A 158 8.00 1.33 8.59
N ASP A 159 8.27 2.54 8.10
CA ASP A 159 7.51 3.76 8.37
C ASP A 159 6.87 4.22 7.05
N ALA A 160 5.78 3.54 6.71
CA ALA A 160 5.15 3.56 5.40
C ALA A 160 4.20 4.76 5.24
N ARG A 161 4.40 5.55 4.18
CA ARG A 161 3.43 6.55 3.72
C ARG A 161 2.54 5.93 2.65
N PHE A 162 1.23 6.03 2.83
CA PHE A 162 0.25 5.64 1.83
C PHE A 162 -0.24 6.89 1.11
N TYR A 163 -0.18 6.88 -0.21
CA TYR A 163 -0.64 7.95 -1.08
C TYR A 163 -1.81 7.46 -1.94
N LEU A 164 -2.79 8.32 -2.17
CA LEU A 164 -3.76 8.14 -3.26
C LEU A 164 -3.17 8.75 -4.53
N ALA A 165 -3.36 8.08 -5.66
CA ALA A 165 -3.09 8.59 -7.00
C ALA A 165 -4.22 8.19 -7.94
N ARG A 166 -4.49 9.03 -8.96
CA ARG A 166 -5.39 8.66 -10.05
C ARG A 166 -4.60 7.96 -11.15
N MET A 167 -5.22 6.99 -11.79
CA MET A 167 -4.69 6.36 -13.00
C MET A 167 -4.47 7.44 -14.09
N PRO A 168 -3.22 7.64 -14.56
CA PRO A 168 -2.96 8.59 -15.64
C PRO A 168 -3.64 8.17 -16.95
N GLU A 169 -4.04 9.15 -17.75
CA GLU A 169 -4.61 8.89 -19.08
C GLU A 169 -3.56 8.34 -20.04
N GLY A 170 -3.97 7.39 -20.90
CA GLY A 170 -3.12 6.88 -21.97
C GLY A 170 -1.97 5.99 -21.49
N GLN A 171 -2.06 5.45 -20.27
CA GLN A 171 -1.14 4.45 -19.75
C GLN A 171 -1.85 3.11 -19.52
N THR A 172 -1.11 2.02 -19.64
CA THR A 172 -1.57 0.66 -19.42
C THR A 172 -0.67 -0.04 -18.40
N VAL A 173 -1.26 -0.80 -17.47
CA VAL A 173 -0.49 -1.58 -16.49
C VAL A 173 0.41 -2.59 -17.23
N ARG A 174 1.72 -2.43 -17.05
CA ARG A 174 2.79 -3.22 -17.66
C ARG A 174 3.95 -3.36 -16.67
N PRO A 175 3.82 -4.24 -15.66
CA PRO A 175 4.86 -4.44 -14.66
C PRO A 175 6.19 -4.83 -15.28
N GLN A 176 7.29 -4.50 -14.60
CA GLN A 176 8.60 -5.00 -14.99
C GLN A 176 8.72 -6.51 -14.72
N PRO A 177 9.44 -7.27 -15.58
CA PRO A 177 9.60 -8.71 -15.39
C PRO A 177 10.24 -9.04 -14.04
N GLY A 178 9.59 -9.90 -13.26
CA GLY A 178 10.12 -10.38 -11.97
C GLY A 178 9.66 -9.58 -10.75
N GLU A 179 9.19 -8.35 -10.94
CA GLU A 179 8.71 -7.50 -9.82
C GLU A 179 7.39 -8.02 -9.26
N VAL A 180 6.47 -8.43 -10.13
CA VAL A 180 5.16 -8.96 -9.74
C VAL A 180 4.82 -10.21 -10.54
N THR A 181 3.92 -11.03 -10.00
CA THR A 181 3.47 -12.27 -10.65
C THR A 181 2.07 -12.19 -11.23
N ASP A 182 1.28 -11.23 -10.79
CA ASP A 182 -0.10 -10.98 -11.22
C ASP A 182 -0.51 -9.57 -10.80
N TRP A 183 -1.58 -9.03 -11.38
CA TRP A 183 -2.17 -7.77 -10.97
C TRP A 183 -3.67 -7.74 -11.30
N LEU A 184 -4.42 -6.94 -10.54
CA LEU A 184 -5.85 -6.80 -10.77
C LEU A 184 -6.35 -5.41 -10.39
N TRP A 185 -7.30 -4.93 -11.21
CA TRP A 185 -8.18 -3.84 -10.84
C TRP A 185 -9.38 -4.41 -10.10
N ILE A 186 -9.70 -3.87 -8.93
CA ILE A 186 -10.76 -4.40 -8.09
C ILE A 186 -11.39 -3.34 -7.21
N ALA A 187 -12.70 -3.47 -7.00
CA ALA A 187 -13.41 -2.70 -5.98
C ALA A 187 -12.92 -3.12 -4.58
N PRO A 188 -12.68 -2.19 -3.64
CA PRO A 188 -12.15 -2.53 -2.32
C PRO A 188 -12.99 -3.57 -1.57
N SER A 189 -14.32 -3.45 -1.63
CA SER A 189 -15.27 -4.38 -1.01
C SER A 189 -15.13 -5.81 -1.55
N ARG A 190 -14.89 -5.95 -2.86
CA ARG A 190 -14.67 -7.25 -3.51
C ARG A 190 -13.32 -7.85 -3.13
N ALA A 191 -12.27 -7.04 -3.00
CA ALA A 191 -10.97 -7.50 -2.53
C ALA A 191 -11.05 -8.09 -1.12
N LEU A 192 -11.82 -7.45 -0.22
CA LEU A 192 -12.01 -7.88 1.15
C LEU A 192 -12.81 -9.19 1.30
N SER A 193 -13.78 -9.42 0.41
CA SER A 193 -14.68 -10.58 0.46
C SER A 193 -14.21 -11.78 -0.35
N SER A 194 -13.23 -11.61 -1.25
CA SER A 194 -12.79 -12.67 -2.16
C SER A 194 -11.93 -13.72 -1.44
N PRO A 195 -12.29 -15.01 -1.46
CA PRO A 195 -11.47 -16.08 -0.88
C PRO A 195 -10.21 -16.37 -1.71
N GLU A 196 -10.17 -15.95 -2.98
CA GLU A 196 -9.01 -16.14 -3.88
C GLU A 196 -7.94 -15.07 -3.67
N ILE A 197 -8.27 -13.99 -2.94
CA ILE A 197 -7.36 -12.86 -2.71
C ILE A 197 -6.79 -12.95 -1.31
N THR A 198 -5.54 -13.38 -1.28
CA THR A 198 -4.69 -13.41 -0.09
C THR A 198 -4.18 -12.00 0.17
N LEU A 199 -4.68 -11.32 1.22
CA LEU A 199 -4.24 -9.98 1.63
C LEU A 199 -3.32 -10.05 2.85
N VAL A 200 -2.31 -9.19 2.91
CA VAL A 200 -1.58 -8.92 4.16
C VAL A 200 -2.39 -7.98 5.06
N TYR A 201 -2.12 -8.01 6.36
CA TYR A 201 -2.84 -7.23 7.37
C TYR A 201 -2.94 -5.74 7.01
N ALA A 202 -1.82 -5.08 6.67
CA ALA A 202 -1.81 -3.66 6.34
C ALA A 202 -2.70 -3.34 5.14
N THR A 203 -2.60 -4.13 4.06
CA THR A 203 -3.45 -3.98 2.86
C THR A 203 -4.92 -4.16 3.22
N ARG A 204 -5.29 -5.18 4.01
CA ARG A 204 -6.66 -5.41 4.46
C ARG A 204 -7.23 -4.21 5.21
N VAL A 205 -6.51 -3.69 6.21
CA VAL A 205 -7.01 -2.57 7.02
C VAL A 205 -7.11 -1.28 6.21
N VAL A 206 -6.19 -1.04 5.28
CA VAL A 206 -6.29 0.09 4.34
C VAL A 206 -7.50 -0.09 3.43
N LEU A 207 -7.74 -1.29 2.90
CA LEU A 207 -8.93 -1.60 2.10
C LEU A 207 -10.22 -1.36 2.90
N GLU A 208 -10.29 -1.79 4.17
CA GLU A 208 -11.43 -1.52 5.06
C GLU A 208 -11.67 0.00 5.23
N SER A 209 -10.60 0.79 5.37
CA SER A 209 -10.68 2.25 5.54
C SER A 209 -11.19 2.99 4.29
N VAL A 210 -10.96 2.44 3.09
CA VAL A 210 -11.38 3.05 1.83
C VAL A 210 -12.68 2.48 1.29
N ALA A 211 -13.06 1.26 1.68
CA ALA A 211 -14.24 0.55 1.14
C ALA A 211 -15.58 1.26 1.41
N GLU A 212 -15.65 2.15 2.41
CA GLU A 212 -16.84 2.94 2.71
C GLU A 212 -17.04 4.12 1.74
N ALA A 213 -16.00 4.52 1.00
CA ALA A 213 -16.11 5.60 0.04
C ALA A 213 -16.95 5.17 -1.17
N ARG A 214 -17.95 5.99 -1.51
CA ARG A 214 -18.83 5.74 -2.67
C ARG A 214 -18.08 5.75 -3.99
N ASP A 215 -17.14 6.67 -4.13
CA ASP A 215 -16.36 6.91 -5.33
C ASP A 215 -14.96 7.42 -4.96
N ALA A 216 -14.05 7.41 -5.93
CA ALA A 216 -12.70 7.89 -5.73
C ALA A 216 -12.68 9.39 -5.36
N ALA A 217 -13.54 10.21 -5.96
CA ALA A 217 -13.60 11.65 -5.68
C ALA A 217 -13.86 11.95 -4.20
N THR A 218 -14.79 11.23 -3.58
CA THR A 218 -15.09 11.32 -2.14
C THR A 218 -13.87 10.94 -1.30
N LEU A 219 -13.12 9.91 -1.72
CA LEU A 219 -11.92 9.48 -1.02
C LEU A 219 -10.80 10.54 -1.10
N PHE A 220 -10.58 11.13 -2.28
CA PHE A 220 -9.61 12.21 -2.47
C PHE A 220 -9.99 13.45 -1.65
N ALA A 221 -11.27 13.84 -1.64
CA ALA A 221 -11.76 14.95 -0.82
C ALA A 221 -11.49 14.68 0.67
N ARG A 222 -11.83 13.48 1.16
CA ARG A 222 -11.55 13.06 2.55
C ARG A 222 -10.06 13.16 2.89
N ALA A 223 -9.19 12.71 1.99
CA ALA A 223 -7.74 12.74 2.21
C ALA A 223 -7.19 14.18 2.22
N ALA A 224 -7.67 15.05 1.33
CA ALA A 224 -7.26 16.45 1.27
C ALA A 224 -7.68 17.26 2.52
N GLU A 225 -8.73 16.85 3.22
CA GLU A 225 -9.20 17.48 4.46
C GLU A 225 -8.46 17.02 5.72
N LEU A 226 -7.57 16.02 5.62
CA LEU A 226 -6.77 15.55 6.76
C LEU A 226 -5.78 16.63 7.22
N ARG A 227 -6.09 17.26 8.36
CA ARG A 227 -5.19 18.23 9.01
C ARG A 227 -3.99 17.56 9.67
N GLU A 228 -4.19 16.35 10.16
CA GLU A 228 -3.16 15.47 10.70
C GLU A 228 -3.30 14.12 10.04
N ILE A 229 -2.17 13.55 9.60
CA ILE A 229 -2.18 12.22 8.99
C ILE A 229 -2.23 11.18 10.10
N PRO A 230 -3.26 10.29 10.11
CA PRO A 230 -3.34 9.24 11.11
C PRO A 230 -2.09 8.36 11.06
N ILE A 231 -1.42 8.23 12.22
CA ILE A 231 -0.34 7.27 12.42
C ILE A 231 -0.95 6.01 12.99
N VAL A 232 -0.86 4.91 12.24
CA VAL A 232 -1.30 3.59 12.68
C VAL A 232 -0.07 2.83 13.16
N GLU A 233 -0.05 2.48 14.45
CA GLU A 233 0.97 1.62 15.06
C GLU A 233 0.29 0.36 15.61
N PRO A 234 0.16 -0.71 14.80
CA PRO A 234 -0.40 -1.96 15.28
C PRO A 234 0.44 -2.55 16.41
N ARG A 235 -0.20 -3.30 17.32
CA ARG A 235 0.51 -4.08 18.35
C ARG A 235 0.53 -5.54 17.96
N ILE A 236 1.49 -6.27 18.51
CA ILE A 236 1.51 -7.74 18.41
C ILE A 236 1.09 -8.35 19.74
N VAL A 237 0.29 -9.41 19.67
CA VAL A 237 -0.17 -10.17 20.83
C VAL A 237 0.12 -11.65 20.62
N GLN A 238 0.48 -12.34 21.71
CA GLN A 238 0.65 -13.79 21.68
C GLN A 238 -0.72 -14.46 21.86
N THR A 239 -1.11 -15.31 20.92
CA THR A 239 -2.34 -16.10 20.95
C THR A 239 -2.01 -17.59 20.99
N ALA A 240 -3.03 -18.44 21.09
CA ALA A 240 -2.87 -19.90 21.01
C ALA A 240 -2.37 -20.39 19.63
N ARG A 241 -2.42 -19.55 18.58
CA ARG A 241 -1.98 -19.88 17.21
C ARG A 241 -0.59 -19.36 16.87
N GLY A 242 -0.03 -18.46 17.69
CA GLY A 242 1.22 -17.79 17.43
C GLY A 242 1.16 -16.31 17.78
N TRP A 243 2.06 -15.52 17.21
CA TRP A 243 2.02 -14.06 17.36
C TRP A 243 1.17 -13.44 16.25
N GLU A 244 0.17 -12.64 16.65
CA GLU A 244 -0.80 -12.00 15.76
C GLU A 244 -0.70 -10.48 15.85
N ILE A 245 -0.99 -9.78 14.75
CA ILE A 245 -1.08 -8.32 14.71
C ILE A 245 -2.51 -7.88 15.05
N VAL A 246 -2.67 -6.96 15.99
CA VAL A 246 -3.97 -6.39 16.41
C VAL A 246 -3.99 -4.87 16.26
N ARG A 247 -5.18 -4.35 15.96
CA ARG A 247 -5.46 -2.90 15.92
C ARG A 247 -5.75 -2.40 17.33
N ASP A 248 -5.34 -1.17 17.62
CA ASP A 248 -5.76 -0.42 18.82
C ASP A 248 -7.20 0.09 18.71
#